data_AF-A0AAV8Y7I3-F1
#
_entry.id   AF-A0AAV8Y7I3-F1
#
_cell.length_a   1.000
_cell.length_b   1.000
_cell.length_c   1.000
_cell.angle_alpha   90.00
_cell.angle_beta   90.00
_cell.angle_gamma   90.00
#
_symmetry.space_group_name_H-M   'P 1'
#
loop_
_entity.id
_entity.type
_entity.pdbx_description
1 polymer ?
#
loop_
_entity_poly.entity_id
_entity_poly.type
_entity_poly.pdbx_seq_one_letter_code
_entity_poly.pdbx_strand_id
1 'polypeptide(L)'
;MVFFSGQIPTIPDLFKDKNIFVTGGSGFIGKVLIEKLLRSCPDIANIYILLRKKKGKTLEERVKDMTNIPDRNTIINQVNIIFHVAASVRFDDPLKKAILYNVRGTMELIQLAKDLKNLAVFAHVSTAYCNSDKKVIEEKLYPAHLDWRQAIQLAEEIDEHDLEIFTPKFIKPLPNTYTFSKSLAEHV
;
A
#
# COMPACT_ATOMS: atom_id res chain seq x y z
N MET A 1 3.00 4.98 -33.20
CA MET A 1 3.83 3.84 -32.77
C MET A 1 5.23 4.39 -32.53
N VAL A 2 5.58 4.67 -31.28
CA VAL A 2 6.92 5.16 -30.93
C VAL A 2 7.81 3.93 -30.74
N PHE A 3 8.78 3.75 -31.63
CA PHE A 3 9.79 2.70 -31.50
C PHE A 3 10.80 3.17 -30.45
N PHE A 4 10.82 2.54 -29.27
CA PHE A 4 11.93 2.70 -28.33
C PHE A 4 13.15 1.98 -28.92
N SER A 5 14.17 2.75 -29.32
CA SER A 5 15.42 2.25 -29.91
C SER A 5 16.42 1.71 -28.88
N GLY A 6 15.96 1.30 -27.70
CA GLY A 6 16.79 0.71 -26.64
C GLY A 6 16.33 -0.71 -26.32
N GLN A 7 17.27 -1.57 -25.95
CA GLN A 7 16.93 -2.88 -25.38
C GLN A 7 16.09 -2.66 -24.11
N ILE A 8 14.91 -3.27 -24.06
CA ILE A 8 14.08 -3.29 -22.84
C ILE A 8 14.83 -4.13 -21.81
N PRO A 9 15.16 -3.59 -20.62
CA PRO A 9 15.88 -4.34 -19.60
C PRO A 9 15.05 -5.54 -19.13
N THR A 10 15.72 -6.64 -18.78
CA THR A 10 15.01 -7.77 -18.17
C THR A 10 14.54 -7.38 -16.75
N ILE A 11 13.63 -8.17 -16.18
CA ILE A 11 13.18 -7.96 -14.79
C ILE A 11 14.39 -7.97 -13.82
N PRO A 12 15.31 -8.96 -13.86
CA PRO A 12 16.51 -8.92 -13.01
C PRO A 12 17.35 -7.64 -13.21
N ASP A 13 17.56 -7.19 -14.44
CA ASP A 13 18.32 -5.97 -14.72
C ASP A 13 17.68 -4.72 -14.11
N LEU A 14 16.34 -4.65 -14.09
CA LEU A 14 15.60 -3.55 -13.48
C LEU A 14 15.83 -3.47 -11.96
N PHE A 15 15.97 -4.63 -11.30
CA PHE A 15 16.11 -4.75 -9.85
C PHE A 15 17.55 -4.80 -9.34
N LYS A 16 18.53 -4.96 -10.25
CA LYS A 16 19.95 -4.98 -9.92
C LYS A 16 20.37 -3.70 -9.18
N ASP A 17 21.07 -3.89 -8.06
CA ASP A 17 21.59 -2.87 -7.15
C ASP A 17 20.51 -1.92 -6.58
N LYS A 18 19.22 -2.29 -6.67
CA LYS A 18 18.12 -1.48 -6.14
C LYS A 18 17.85 -1.78 -4.68
N ASN A 19 17.47 -0.74 -3.94
CA ASN A 19 16.90 -0.88 -2.61
C ASN A 19 15.37 -0.80 -2.68
N ILE A 20 14.71 -1.83 -2.18
CA ILE A 20 13.26 -2.02 -2.29
C ILE A 20 12.62 -1.83 -0.93
N PHE A 21 11.56 -1.03 -0.87
CA PHE A 21 10.72 -0.87 0.33
C PHE A 21 9.38 -1.58 0.13
N VAL A 22 9.07 -2.54 1.00
CA VAL A 22 7.87 -3.36 0.93
C VAL A 22 7.01 -3.12 2.16
N THR A 23 5.76 -2.71 1.95
CA THR A 23 4.73 -2.74 3.00
C THR A 23 3.91 -4.01 2.87
N GLY A 24 3.40 -4.54 3.99
CA GLY A 24 2.57 -5.75 3.97
C GLY A 24 3.36 -7.04 3.73
N GLY A 25 4.68 -7.02 3.92
CA GLY A 25 5.57 -8.17 3.70
C GLY A 25 5.27 -9.39 4.59
N SER A 26 4.54 -9.21 5.71
CA SER A 26 4.10 -10.32 6.55
C SER A 26 2.80 -11.00 6.07
N GLY A 27 2.06 -10.36 5.16
CA GLY A 27 0.84 -10.90 4.55
C GLY A 27 1.15 -11.93 3.46
N PHE A 28 0.13 -12.65 2.99
CA PHE A 28 0.29 -13.71 1.99
C PHE A 28 0.94 -13.20 0.69
N ILE A 29 0.37 -12.17 0.06
CA ILE A 29 0.91 -11.59 -1.19
C ILE A 29 2.30 -11.00 -0.99
N GLY A 30 2.53 -10.29 0.13
CA GLY A 30 3.84 -9.71 0.45
C GLY A 30 4.94 -10.75 0.57
N LYS A 31 4.66 -11.91 1.20
CA LYS A 31 5.61 -13.02 1.30
C LYS A 31 5.95 -13.61 -0.06
N VAL A 32 4.95 -13.83 -0.91
CA VAL A 32 5.15 -14.37 -2.27
C VAL A 32 5.96 -13.40 -3.12
N LEU A 33 5.65 -12.09 -3.04
CA LEU A 33 6.43 -11.05 -3.72
C LEU A 33 7.90 -11.07 -3.28
N ILE A 34 8.15 -11.10 -1.97
CA ILE A 34 9.52 -11.11 -1.42
C ILE A 34 10.26 -12.39 -1.84
N GLU A 35 9.63 -13.57 -1.76
CA GLU A 35 10.22 -14.82 -2.25
C GLU A 35 10.60 -14.70 -3.74
N LYS A 36 9.68 -14.20 -4.57
CA LYS A 36 9.88 -14.11 -6.01
C LYS A 36 11.03 -13.16 -6.36
N LEU A 37 11.12 -12.02 -5.67
CA LEU A 37 12.21 -11.06 -5.79
C LEU A 37 13.55 -11.70 -5.41
N LEU A 38 13.63 -12.35 -4.24
CA LEU A 38 14.85 -13.01 -3.77
C LEU A 38 15.30 -14.14 -4.70
N ARG A 39 14.36 -14.92 -5.25
CA ARG A 39 14.67 -16.04 -6.15
C ARG A 39 15.05 -15.61 -7.57
N SER A 40 14.45 -14.54 -8.08
CA SER A 40 14.59 -14.16 -9.50
C SER A 40 15.52 -12.98 -9.73
N CYS A 41 15.78 -12.16 -8.70
CA CYS A 41 16.58 -10.95 -8.76
C CYS A 41 17.68 -11.03 -7.67
N PRO A 42 18.71 -11.87 -7.87
CA PRO A 42 19.73 -12.14 -6.84
C PRO A 42 20.58 -10.92 -6.49
N ASP A 43 20.68 -9.95 -7.40
CA ASP A 43 21.52 -8.75 -7.26
C ASP A 43 20.75 -7.55 -6.66
N ILE A 44 19.62 -7.77 -5.98
CA ILE A 44 18.95 -6.71 -5.21
C ILE A 44 19.87 -6.30 -4.04
N ALA A 45 20.10 -5.00 -3.87
CA ALA A 45 20.97 -4.50 -2.80
C ALA A 45 20.34 -4.72 -1.42
N ASN A 46 19.12 -4.23 -1.20
CA ASN A 46 18.41 -4.37 0.08
C ASN A 46 16.89 -4.48 -0.13
N ILE A 47 16.23 -5.25 0.74
CA ILE A 47 14.77 -5.26 0.88
C ILE A 47 14.41 -4.81 2.31
N TYR A 48 13.85 -3.61 2.42
CA TYR A 48 13.31 -3.07 3.66
C TYR A 48 11.84 -3.45 3.78
N ILE A 49 11.45 -4.02 4.91
CA ILE A 49 10.07 -4.47 5.15
C ILE A 49 9.48 -3.66 6.29
N LEU A 50 8.41 -2.92 6.02
CA LEU A 50 7.64 -2.24 7.06
C LEU A 50 6.80 -3.28 7.82
N LEU A 51 7.16 -3.49 9.09
CA LEU A 51 6.45 -4.39 9.98
C LEU A 51 5.60 -3.61 10.98
N ARG A 52 4.35 -4.04 11.16
CA ARG A 52 3.48 -3.53 12.22
C ARG A 52 3.88 -4.16 13.57
N LYS A 53 3.75 -3.38 14.65
CA LYS A 53 3.79 -3.92 16.02
C LYS A 53 2.69 -4.98 16.15
N LYS A 54 3.04 -6.17 16.64
CA LYS A 54 2.05 -7.21 16.96
C LYS A 54 1.42 -6.84 18.32
N LYS A 55 0.10 -6.94 18.45
CA LYS A 55 -0.60 -6.74 19.73
C LYS A 55 0.02 -7.71 20.77
N GLY A 56 0.49 -7.18 21.91
CA GLY A 56 1.03 -7.98 23.01
C GLY A 56 2.50 -8.42 22.90
N LYS A 57 3.28 -7.90 21.96
CA LYS A 57 4.75 -7.99 22.00
C LYS A 57 5.34 -6.59 22.01
N THR A 58 6.27 -6.33 22.93
CA THR A 58 6.87 -5.01 23.08
C THR A 58 7.86 -4.75 21.92
N LEU A 59 8.16 -3.49 21.62
CA LEU A 59 9.18 -3.17 20.62
C LEU A 59 10.53 -3.73 21.06
N GLU A 60 10.79 -3.65 22.36
CA GLU A 60 12.01 -4.07 23.03
C GLU A 60 12.29 -5.57 22.84
N GLU A 61 11.26 -6.43 22.84
CA GLU A 61 11.39 -7.87 22.55
C GLU A 61 11.77 -8.19 21.11
N ARG A 62 11.48 -7.30 20.14
CA ARG A 62 11.87 -7.48 18.72
C ARG A 62 13.18 -6.77 18.39
N VAL A 63 13.47 -5.64 19.05
CA VAL A 63 14.68 -4.84 18.83
C VAL A 63 15.92 -5.52 19.42
N LYS A 64 15.77 -6.30 20.50
CA LYS A 64 16.89 -7.05 21.12
C LYS A 64 17.63 -7.98 20.16
N ASP A 65 16.93 -8.51 19.15
CA ASP A 65 17.50 -9.41 18.14
C ASP A 65 17.85 -8.71 16.81
N MET A 66 17.56 -7.40 16.66
CA MET A 66 17.71 -6.66 15.41
C MET A 66 18.69 -5.50 15.55
N THR A 67 19.96 -5.73 15.23
CA THR A 67 21.04 -4.73 15.36
C THR A 67 21.15 -3.76 14.18
N ASN A 68 20.23 -3.79 13.21
CA ASN A 68 20.36 -2.98 11.98
C ASN A 68 19.01 -2.49 11.42
N ILE A 69 18.24 -1.74 12.24
CA ILE A 69 16.98 -1.12 11.79
C ILE A 69 17.32 0.20 11.08
N PRO A 70 17.03 0.34 9.77
CA PRO A 70 17.29 1.59 9.06
C PRO A 70 16.42 2.70 9.61
N ASP A 71 17.02 3.88 9.77
CA ASP A 71 16.27 5.09 10.12
C ASP A 71 15.52 5.67 8.91
N ARG A 72 14.68 6.67 9.15
CA ARG A 72 13.90 7.33 8.08
C ARG A 72 14.82 7.93 7.00
N ASN A 73 15.98 8.47 7.38
CA ASN A 73 16.92 9.07 6.43
C ASN A 73 17.53 8.03 5.49
N THR A 74 17.84 6.85 6.00
CA THR A 74 18.32 5.71 5.20
C THR A 74 17.30 5.37 4.12
N ILE A 75 16.03 5.23 4.49
CA ILE A 75 14.93 4.99 3.56
C ILE A 75 14.85 6.10 2.50
N ILE A 76 14.87 7.37 2.91
CA ILE A 76 14.81 8.55 2.02
C ILE A 76 15.93 8.60 0.99
N ASN A 77 17.15 8.27 1.40
CA ASN A 77 18.31 8.40 0.54
C ASN A 77 18.54 7.16 -0.34
N GLN A 78 18.13 5.96 0.08
CA GLN A 78 18.54 4.73 -0.57
C GLN A 78 17.43 4.05 -1.39
N VAL A 79 16.16 4.19 -1.01
CA VAL A 79 15.06 3.45 -1.65
C VAL A 79 14.83 3.91 -3.09
N ASN A 80 14.71 2.93 -3.99
CA ASN A 80 14.44 3.14 -5.41
C ASN A 80 13.06 2.66 -5.82
N ILE A 81 12.53 1.63 -5.16
CA ILE A 81 11.27 0.99 -5.54
C ILE A 81 10.43 0.78 -4.30
N ILE A 82 9.16 1.21 -4.34
CA ILE A 82 8.17 0.92 -3.30
C ILE A 82 7.15 -0.08 -3.84
N PHE A 83 6.92 -1.16 -3.10
CA PHE A 83 5.75 -2.02 -3.24
C PHE A 83 4.79 -1.79 -2.08
N HIS A 84 3.69 -1.10 -2.37
CA HIS A 84 2.62 -0.86 -1.41
C HIS A 84 1.57 -1.97 -1.46
N VAL A 85 1.81 -3.05 -0.71
CA VAL A 85 0.94 -4.23 -0.60
C VAL A 85 0.10 -4.23 0.69
N ALA A 86 0.48 -3.42 1.69
CA ALA A 86 -0.27 -3.35 2.94
C ALA A 86 -1.69 -2.83 2.71
N ALA A 87 -2.68 -3.62 3.14
CA ALA A 87 -4.08 -3.22 3.22
C ALA A 87 -4.77 -4.05 4.31
N SER A 88 -5.84 -3.52 4.90
CA SER A 88 -6.87 -4.41 5.43
C SER A 88 -7.64 -5.03 4.27
N VAL A 89 -7.79 -6.35 4.31
CA VAL A 89 -8.57 -7.13 3.32
C VAL A 89 -9.84 -7.73 3.92
N ARG A 90 -10.21 -7.28 5.13
CA ARG A 90 -11.40 -7.72 5.84
C ARG A 90 -12.62 -6.98 5.31
N PHE A 91 -13.65 -7.72 4.92
CA PHE A 91 -14.90 -7.14 4.39
C PHE A 91 -15.83 -6.65 5.50
N ASP A 92 -15.55 -7.01 6.74
CA ASP A 92 -16.31 -6.72 7.95
C ASP A 92 -15.56 -5.74 8.90
N ASP A 93 -14.47 -5.13 8.43
CA ASP A 93 -13.79 -4.11 9.22
C ASP A 93 -14.66 -2.85 9.34
N PRO A 94 -14.69 -2.19 10.52
CA PRO A 94 -15.33 -0.89 10.68
C PRO A 94 -14.84 0.12 9.64
N LEU A 95 -15.72 0.99 9.16
CA LEU A 95 -15.41 1.95 8.08
C LEU A 95 -14.23 2.83 8.47
N LYS A 96 -14.20 3.30 9.72
CA LYS A 96 -13.08 4.07 10.30
C LYS A 96 -11.74 3.37 10.07
N LYS A 97 -11.67 2.10 10.47
CA LYS A 97 -10.45 1.28 10.36
C LYS A 97 -10.07 1.02 8.90
N ALA A 98 -11.05 0.74 8.04
CA ALA A 98 -10.81 0.51 6.62
C ALA A 98 -10.21 1.76 5.95
N ILE A 99 -10.76 2.96 6.23
CA ILE A 99 -10.24 4.23 5.72
C ILE A 99 -8.82 4.50 6.25
N LEU A 100 -8.60 4.36 7.57
CA LEU A 100 -7.29 4.66 8.16
C LEU A 100 -6.19 3.73 7.64
N TYR A 101 -6.47 2.46 7.36
CA TYR A 101 -5.45 1.54 6.85
C TYR A 101 -5.26 1.61 5.35
N ASN A 102 -6.35 1.65 4.59
CA ASN A 102 -6.28 1.54 3.13
C ASN A 102 -6.14 2.89 2.44
N VAL A 103 -6.63 3.99 3.03
CA VAL A 103 -6.61 5.31 2.39
C VAL A 103 -5.56 6.20 3.05
N ARG A 104 -5.69 6.45 4.35
CA ARG A 104 -4.71 7.26 5.09
C ARG A 104 -3.33 6.61 5.07
N GLY A 105 -3.24 5.29 5.26
CA GLY A 105 -1.97 4.56 5.16
C GLY A 105 -1.29 4.69 3.79
N THR A 106 -2.05 4.70 2.70
CA THR A 106 -1.54 4.96 1.34
C THR A 106 -1.07 6.40 1.19
N MET A 107 -1.83 7.37 1.69
CA MET A 107 -1.45 8.79 1.68
C MET A 107 -0.13 9.04 2.40
N GLU A 108 0.05 8.48 3.61
CA GLU A 108 1.29 8.62 4.38
C GLU A 108 2.50 8.03 3.64
N LEU A 109 2.31 6.89 2.97
CA LEU A 109 3.37 6.26 2.20
C LEU A 109 3.69 7.07 0.93
N ILE A 110 2.70 7.65 0.26
CA ILE A 110 2.90 8.58 -0.85
C ILE A 110 3.64 9.83 -0.38
N GLN A 111 3.35 10.35 0.81
CA GLN A 111 4.06 11.49 1.37
C GLN A 111 5.54 11.16 1.65
N LEU A 112 5.84 9.97 2.17
CA LEU A 112 7.22 9.48 2.25
C LEU A 112 7.84 9.31 0.85
N ALA A 113 7.10 8.78 -0.11
CA ALA A 113 7.57 8.55 -1.48
C ALA A 113 8.02 9.86 -2.16
N LYS A 114 7.31 10.97 -1.91
CA LYS A 114 7.66 12.31 -2.40
C LYS A 114 8.99 12.83 -1.85
N ASP A 115 9.39 12.38 -0.66
CA ASP A 115 10.67 12.77 -0.04
C ASP A 115 11.85 11.92 -0.55
N LEU A 116 11.60 10.77 -1.20
CA LEU A 116 12.66 9.86 -1.64
C LEU A 116 13.48 10.46 -2.79
N LYS A 117 14.80 10.48 -2.63
CA LYS A 117 15.70 11.13 -3.61
C LYS A 117 15.89 10.34 -4.90
N ASN A 118 15.67 9.02 -4.86
CA ASN A 118 16.04 8.10 -5.92
C ASN A 118 14.87 7.18 -6.34
N LEU A 119 13.63 7.58 -6.07
CA LEU A 119 12.44 6.79 -6.38
C LEU A 119 12.25 6.67 -7.89
N ALA A 120 12.30 5.44 -8.39
CA ALA A 120 12.04 5.08 -9.77
C ALA A 120 10.62 4.52 -9.96
N VAL A 121 10.11 3.76 -8.99
CA VAL A 121 8.81 3.08 -9.10
C VAL A 121 8.07 3.09 -7.76
N PHE A 122 6.80 3.50 -7.80
CA PHE A 122 5.84 3.25 -6.74
C PHE A 122 4.73 2.34 -7.28
N ALA A 123 4.66 1.11 -6.78
CA ALA A 123 3.66 0.14 -7.19
C ALA A 123 2.62 -0.05 -6.08
N HIS A 124 1.39 0.42 -6.32
CA HIS A 124 0.27 0.18 -5.42
C HIS A 124 -0.48 -1.09 -5.82
N VAL A 125 -0.66 -2.02 -4.87
CA VAL A 125 -1.56 -3.16 -5.06
C VAL A 125 -2.98 -2.76 -4.70
N SER A 126 -3.83 -2.64 -5.72
CA SER A 126 -5.27 -2.41 -5.56
C SER A 126 -6.07 -3.72 -5.55
N THR A 127 -7.33 -3.68 -5.97
CA THR A 127 -8.23 -4.83 -6.03
C THR A 127 -9.20 -4.69 -7.22
N ALA A 128 -9.48 -5.80 -7.90
CA ALA A 128 -10.45 -5.81 -9.01
C ALA A 128 -11.89 -5.48 -8.53
N TYR A 129 -12.14 -5.54 -7.22
CA TYR A 129 -13.46 -5.29 -6.62
C TYR A 129 -13.77 -3.81 -6.38
N CYS A 130 -12.85 -2.87 -6.69
CA CYS A 130 -13.05 -1.43 -6.53
C CYS A 130 -14.31 -0.92 -7.25
N ASN A 131 -14.66 -1.54 -8.37
CA ASN A 131 -15.79 -1.17 -9.23
C ASN A 131 -16.81 -2.30 -9.33
N SER A 132 -17.07 -2.99 -8.20
CA SER A 132 -17.99 -4.15 -8.13
C SER A 132 -19.46 -3.81 -8.39
N ASP A 133 -19.80 -2.51 -8.43
CA ASP A 133 -21.08 -1.98 -8.88
C ASP A 133 -21.25 -2.03 -10.42
N LYS A 134 -20.18 -2.31 -11.17
CA LYS A 134 -20.16 -2.31 -12.65
C LYS A 134 -20.13 -3.72 -13.20
N LYS A 135 -20.89 -3.95 -14.28
CA LYS A 135 -20.89 -5.23 -15.00
C LYS A 135 -19.66 -5.44 -15.88
N VAL A 136 -19.11 -4.36 -16.43
CA VAL A 136 -17.92 -4.37 -17.28
C VAL A 136 -16.95 -3.32 -16.72
N ILE A 137 -15.72 -3.77 -16.46
CA ILE A 137 -14.65 -2.95 -15.90
C ILE A 137 -13.57 -2.81 -16.98
N GLU A 138 -13.28 -1.57 -17.35
CA GLU A 138 -12.24 -1.17 -18.29
C GLU A 138 -10.97 -0.81 -17.52
N GLU A 139 -9.81 -0.81 -18.21
CA GLU A 139 -8.54 -0.35 -17.65
C GLU A 139 -8.50 1.18 -17.61
N LYS A 140 -9.24 1.75 -16.67
CA LYS A 140 -9.28 3.20 -16.41
C LYS A 140 -9.57 3.48 -14.95
N LEU A 141 -9.19 4.67 -14.51
CA LEU A 141 -9.61 5.19 -13.23
C LEU A 141 -11.07 5.64 -13.32
N TYR A 142 -11.95 5.03 -12.52
CA TYR A 142 -13.34 5.43 -12.44
C TYR A 142 -13.51 6.57 -11.43
N PRO A 143 -14.54 7.43 -11.55
CA PRO A 143 -14.78 8.47 -10.55
C PRO A 143 -15.02 7.89 -9.16
N ALA A 144 -14.35 8.45 -8.15
CA ALA A 144 -14.55 8.08 -6.75
C ALA A 144 -15.97 8.45 -6.27
N HIS A 145 -16.52 7.63 -5.36
CA HIS A 145 -17.82 7.92 -4.72
C HIS A 145 -17.74 9.00 -3.63
N LEU A 146 -16.54 9.26 -3.11
CA LEU A 146 -16.27 10.28 -2.09
C LEU A 146 -14.84 10.80 -2.30
N ASP A 147 -14.57 12.06 -1.95
CA ASP A 147 -13.20 12.56 -1.92
C ASP A 147 -12.42 11.88 -0.78
N TRP A 148 -11.23 11.37 -1.06
CA TRP A 148 -10.47 10.60 -0.10
C TRP A 148 -10.01 11.45 1.11
N ARG A 149 -9.81 12.76 0.95
CA ARG A 149 -9.42 13.66 2.05
C ARG A 149 -10.59 13.82 3.01
N GLN A 150 -11.80 13.99 2.48
CA GLN A 150 -13.02 14.01 3.28
C GLN A 150 -13.22 12.68 4.00
N ALA A 151 -12.99 11.55 3.34
CA ALA A 151 -13.08 10.24 3.97
C ALA A 151 -12.10 10.11 5.16
N ILE A 152 -10.84 10.53 4.99
CA ILE A 152 -9.86 10.56 6.09
C ILE A 152 -10.34 11.47 7.22
N GLN A 153 -10.79 12.68 6.91
CA GLN A 153 -11.28 13.63 7.91
C GLN A 153 -12.44 13.03 8.73
N LEU A 154 -13.44 12.44 8.06
CA LEU A 154 -14.55 11.76 8.73
C LEU A 154 -14.08 10.64 9.65
N ALA A 155 -13.12 9.83 9.19
CA ALA A 155 -12.57 8.74 9.99
C ALA A 155 -11.75 9.22 11.20
N GLU A 156 -11.10 10.38 11.11
CA GLU A 156 -10.31 10.96 12.20
C GLU A 156 -11.20 11.68 13.24
N GLU A 157 -12.20 12.43 12.78
CA GLU A 157 -12.99 13.33 13.63
C GLU A 157 -14.23 12.67 14.26
N ILE A 158 -14.89 11.75 13.55
CA ILE A 158 -16.15 11.13 14.01
C ILE A 158 -15.83 9.90 14.88
N ASP A 159 -16.62 9.72 15.94
CA ASP A 159 -16.62 8.50 16.76
C ASP A 159 -16.91 7.26 15.90
N GLU A 160 -16.29 6.12 16.24
CA GLU A 160 -16.49 4.88 15.48
C GLU A 160 -17.97 4.45 15.47
N HIS A 161 -18.67 4.58 16.59
CA HIS A 161 -20.08 4.21 16.71
C HIS A 161 -20.97 5.03 15.77
N ASP A 162 -20.81 6.35 15.79
CA ASP A 162 -21.59 7.24 14.93
C ASP A 162 -21.27 7.00 13.45
N LEU A 163 -19.99 6.82 13.12
CA LEU A 163 -19.59 6.53 11.75
C LEU A 163 -20.19 5.20 11.26
N GLU A 164 -20.27 4.18 12.12
CA GLU A 164 -20.91 2.90 11.79
C GLU A 164 -22.40 3.03 11.47
N ILE A 165 -23.13 3.89 12.18
CA ILE A 165 -24.54 4.19 11.86
C ILE A 165 -24.67 4.74 10.43
N PHE A 166 -23.71 5.54 9.99
CA PHE A 166 -23.72 6.15 8.65
C PHE A 166 -23.01 5.32 7.57
N THR A 167 -22.23 4.29 7.93
CA THR A 167 -21.50 3.42 6.99
C THR A 167 -22.33 2.98 5.78
N PRO A 168 -23.58 2.48 5.94
CA PRO A 168 -24.37 2.03 4.79
C PRO A 168 -24.70 3.13 3.77
N LYS A 169 -24.64 4.41 4.16
CA LYS A 169 -24.85 5.55 3.25
C LYS A 169 -23.58 5.91 2.50
N PHE A 170 -22.42 5.81 3.14
CA PHE A 170 -21.14 6.14 2.53
C PHE A 170 -20.66 5.09 1.53
N ILE A 171 -20.82 3.81 1.86
CA ILE A 171 -20.21 2.74 1.05
C ILE A 171 -21.02 2.38 -0.19
N LYS A 172 -22.33 2.68 -0.22
CA LYS A 172 -23.17 2.36 -1.39
C LYS A 172 -22.69 3.12 -2.63
N PRO A 173 -22.67 2.48 -3.80
CA PRO A 173 -23.25 1.18 -4.14
C PRO A 173 -22.35 -0.05 -3.83
N LEU A 174 -21.16 0.16 -3.28
CA LEU A 174 -20.19 -0.91 -3.06
C LEU A 174 -20.61 -1.84 -1.89
N PRO A 175 -20.27 -3.14 -1.98
CA PRO A 175 -20.83 -4.16 -1.09
C PRO A 175 -20.25 -4.14 0.33
N ASN A 176 -19.09 -3.52 0.55
CA ASN A 176 -18.43 -3.50 1.85
C ASN A 176 -17.35 -2.41 1.99
N THR A 177 -16.91 -2.17 3.23
CA THR A 177 -15.90 -1.16 3.59
C THR A 177 -14.54 -1.40 2.93
N TYR A 178 -14.17 -2.65 2.65
CA TYR A 178 -12.95 -2.98 1.92
C TYR A 178 -12.98 -2.46 0.48
N THR A 179 -14.02 -2.83 -0.29
CA THR A 179 -14.16 -2.37 -1.68
C THR A 179 -14.23 -0.86 -1.78
N PHE A 180 -14.97 -0.22 -0.88
CA PHE A 180 -15.06 1.23 -0.78
C PHE A 180 -13.71 1.89 -0.48
N SER A 181 -13.03 1.46 0.59
CA SER A 181 -11.75 2.06 0.97
C SER A 181 -10.63 1.80 -0.06
N LYS A 182 -10.65 0.66 -0.76
CA LYS A 182 -9.71 0.40 -1.87
C LYS A 182 -10.00 1.25 -3.09
N SER A 183 -11.27 1.46 -3.44
CA SER A 183 -11.65 2.41 -4.48
C SER A 183 -11.11 3.80 -4.15
N LEU A 184 -11.29 4.30 -2.93
CA LEU A 184 -10.73 5.58 -2.51
C LEU A 184 -9.19 5.64 -2.58
N ALA A 185 -8.51 4.56 -2.22
CA ALA A 185 -7.05 4.48 -2.23
C ALA A 185 -6.45 4.63 -3.64
N GLU A 186 -7.18 4.28 -4.71
CA GLU A 186 -6.75 4.48 -6.10
C GLU A 186 -6.66 5.97 -6.50
N HIS A 187 -7.28 6.86 -5.73
CA HIS A 187 -7.35 8.31 -6.00
C HIS A 187 -6.39 9.17 -5.16
N VAL A 188 -5.61 8.55 -4.28
CA VAL A 188 -4.64 9.24 -3.41
C VAL A 188 -3.42 9.68 -4.21
#